data_AF-A0AAD7DZ70-F1
#
_entry.id   AF-A0AAD7DZ70-F1
#
_cell.length_a   1.000
_cell.length_b   1.000
_cell.length_c   1.000
_cell.angle_alpha   90.00
_cell.angle_beta   90.00
_cell.angle_gamma   90.00
#
_symmetry.space_group_name_H-M   'P 1'
#
loop_
_entity.id
_entity.type
_entity.pdbx_description
1 polymer ?
#
loop_
_entity_poly.entity_id
_entity_poly.type
_entity_poly.pdbx_seq_one_letter_code
_entity_poly.pdbx_strand_id
1 'polypeptide(L)'
;MSDDIRLLRLYMKPLPKELEQESPRDSTRHLLGFSLDVDLVRRVSEESALDNELENAIVDFGGWESDGTFAITTRGPAIENLADVLEDYLSKYPRSVIVKKWLKGSIASASAMILAYRQPLPVLPVLAAPAPPAPRSPQPLPVANAVAAPDPPNAKNTKKIGGQQMTLTGAVAKQGKKKGPEGKKPDTKNLVDSSDPALGEASEDEDERTGGRKMYSLLSQVSKPWRDASGKKKVHCLGSAGCKTTWNWPCAKARIFKHVMTCAYVARLDGDLVQRVITSSRRATPRSLRV
;
A
#
# COMPACT_ATOMS: atom_id res chain seq x y z
N MET A 1 5.85 0.35 24.41
CA MET A 1 6.50 0.05 23.12
C MET A 1 6.02 -1.31 22.65
N SER A 2 5.49 -1.43 21.43
CA SER A 2 4.99 -2.72 20.91
C SER A 2 6.16 -3.68 20.71
N ASP A 3 6.04 -4.95 21.13
CA ASP A 3 7.09 -5.97 20.89
C ASP A 3 7.41 -6.11 19.39
N ASP A 4 6.41 -5.88 18.53
CA ASP A 4 6.57 -5.87 17.08
C ASP A 4 7.56 -4.80 16.57
N ILE A 5 7.58 -3.60 17.18
CA ILE A 5 8.53 -2.54 16.79
C ILE A 5 9.95 -2.93 17.20
N ARG A 6 10.11 -3.54 18.38
CA ARG A 6 11.41 -4.06 18.82
C ARG A 6 11.90 -5.16 17.89
N LEU A 7 11.00 -6.04 17.45
CA LEU A 7 11.29 -7.08 16.47
C LEU A 7 11.72 -6.48 15.12
N LEU A 8 11.00 -5.47 14.63
CA LEU A 8 11.34 -4.79 13.39
C LEU A 8 12.75 -4.17 13.45
N ARG A 9 13.08 -3.44 14.52
CA ARG A 9 14.44 -2.89 14.72
C ARG A 9 15.50 -3.99 14.77
N LEU A 10 15.16 -5.12 15.39
CA LEU A 10 16.06 -6.27 15.47
C LEU A 10 16.30 -6.92 14.10
N TYR A 11 15.32 -6.90 13.19
CA TYR A 11 15.46 -7.44 11.83
C TYR A 11 16.14 -6.47 10.87
N MET A 12 15.94 -5.15 11.02
CA MET A 12 16.54 -4.16 10.12
C MET A 12 18.04 -3.92 10.37
N LYS A 13 18.53 -4.15 11.60
CA LYS A 13 19.97 -3.98 11.93
C LYS A 13 20.90 -5.01 11.26
N PRO A 14 20.62 -6.33 11.29
CA PRO A 14 21.48 -7.35 10.72
C PRO A 14 21.13 -7.65 9.26
N LEU A 15 20.67 -6.66 8.49
CA LEU A 15 20.44 -6.88 7.06
C LEU A 15 21.73 -7.39 6.38
N PRO A 16 21.64 -8.36 5.44
CA PRO A 16 22.79 -9.00 4.82
C PRO A 16 23.78 -7.99 4.25
N LYS A 17 25.09 -8.20 4.48
CA LYS A 17 26.14 -7.26 4.05
C LYS A 17 26.28 -7.18 2.54
N GLU A 18 25.79 -8.21 1.86
CA GLU A 18 25.70 -8.38 0.41
C GLU A 18 24.73 -7.39 -0.22
N LEU A 19 23.76 -6.85 0.55
CA LEU A 19 22.92 -5.76 0.08
C LEU A 19 23.76 -4.48 -0.07
N GLU A 20 23.49 -3.76 -1.15
CA GLU A 20 24.11 -2.47 -1.40
C GLU A 20 23.88 -1.54 -0.20
N GLN A 21 24.98 -0.98 0.29
CA GLN A 21 24.93 -0.03 1.38
C GLN A 21 24.58 1.34 0.80
N GLU A 22 23.43 1.86 1.21
CA GLU A 22 22.99 3.17 0.80
C GLU A 22 23.91 4.26 1.37
N SER A 23 24.38 5.16 0.51
CA SER A 23 25.11 6.33 0.95
C SER A 23 24.13 7.37 1.51
N PRO A 24 24.42 8.02 2.65
CA PRO A 24 23.55 9.06 3.20
C PRO A 24 23.33 10.25 2.25
N ARG A 25 24.22 10.46 1.27
CA ARG A 25 24.16 11.55 0.30
C ARG A 25 23.30 11.23 -0.92
N ASP A 26 23.27 9.95 -1.30
CA ASP A 26 22.44 9.45 -2.40
C ASP A 26 21.03 9.10 -1.93
N SER A 27 20.79 9.19 -0.62
CA SER A 27 19.48 9.02 -0.02
C SER A 27 18.58 10.20 -0.37
N THR A 28 18.06 10.19 -1.60
CA THR A 28 16.81 10.88 -1.97
C THR A 28 15.62 10.33 -1.19
N ARG A 29 15.85 9.33 -0.33
CA ARG A 29 14.83 8.51 0.28
C ARG A 29 14.18 9.23 1.44
N HIS A 30 12.87 9.35 1.31
CA HIS A 30 12.00 10.10 2.19
C HIS A 30 11.95 9.58 3.64
N LEU A 31 12.60 8.46 3.98
CA LEU A 31 12.55 7.88 5.32
C LEU A 31 13.39 8.64 6.36
N LEU A 32 14.62 9.10 6.04
CA LEU A 32 15.48 9.78 7.03
C LEU A 32 14.97 11.16 7.45
N GLY A 33 14.22 11.82 6.56
CA GLY A 33 13.57 13.10 6.80
C GLY A 33 12.07 12.98 6.62
N PHE A 34 11.48 11.87 7.10
CA PHE A 34 10.08 11.58 6.86
C PHE A 34 9.17 12.68 7.39
N SER A 35 8.38 13.26 6.48
CA SER A 35 7.41 14.31 6.79
C SER A 35 6.19 14.12 5.91
N LEU A 36 5.01 14.29 6.49
CA LEU A 36 3.77 14.24 5.71
C LEU A 36 3.61 15.50 4.88
N ASP A 37 3.13 15.35 3.63
CA ASP A 37 2.68 16.48 2.82
C ASP A 37 1.47 17.15 3.52
N VAL A 38 1.67 18.37 4.00
CA VAL A 38 0.64 19.17 4.69
C VAL A 38 -0.59 19.38 3.81
N ASP A 39 -0.41 19.60 2.50
CA ASP A 39 -1.54 19.77 1.59
C ASP A 39 -2.28 18.44 1.37
N LEU A 40 -1.58 17.31 1.43
CA LEU A 40 -2.21 16.00 1.40
C LEU A 40 -3.01 15.75 2.70
N VAL A 41 -2.40 16.00 3.86
CA VAL A 41 -3.07 15.90 5.18
C VAL A 41 -4.29 16.83 5.28
N ARG A 42 -4.31 17.96 4.57
CA ARG A 42 -5.51 18.82 4.50
C ARG A 42 -6.63 18.28 3.63
N ARG A 43 -6.30 17.47 2.62
CA ARG A 43 -7.26 16.89 1.66
C ARG A 43 -7.78 15.53 2.09
N VAL A 44 -6.96 14.76 2.79
CA VAL A 44 -7.28 13.41 3.30
C VAL A 44 -7.05 13.36 4.82
N SER A 45 -7.20 12.21 5.46
CA SER A 45 -6.78 12.07 6.86
C SER A 45 -5.26 11.95 6.97
N GLU A 46 -4.72 12.24 8.15
CA GLU A 46 -3.29 12.08 8.43
C GLU A 46 -2.84 10.62 8.23
N GLU A 47 -3.67 9.63 8.62
CA GLU A 47 -3.38 8.21 8.40
C GLU A 47 -3.33 7.84 6.90
N SER A 48 -4.21 8.43 6.07
CA SER A 48 -4.17 8.21 4.62
C SER A 48 -3.01 8.94 3.94
N ALA A 49 -2.62 10.11 4.44
CA ALA A 49 -1.41 10.79 3.99
C ALA A 49 -0.16 9.97 4.35
N LEU A 50 -0.11 9.40 5.55
CA LEU A 50 0.94 8.47 5.98
C LEU A 50 1.05 7.26 5.06
N ASP A 51 -0.08 6.60 4.75
CA ASP A 51 -0.10 5.45 3.83
C ASP A 51 0.54 5.83 2.48
N ASN A 52 0.15 6.99 1.93
CA ASN A 52 0.67 7.47 0.66
C ASN A 52 2.16 7.81 0.69
N GLU A 53 2.60 8.53 1.73
CA GLU A 53 4.00 8.93 1.87
C GLU A 53 4.91 7.73 2.17
N LEU A 54 4.44 6.75 2.95
CA LEU A 54 5.17 5.50 3.13
C LEU A 54 5.26 4.73 1.81
N GLU A 55 4.17 4.59 1.05
CA GLU A 55 4.20 3.98 -0.30
C GLU A 55 5.24 4.68 -1.19
N ASN A 56 5.23 6.01 -1.26
CA ASN A 56 6.19 6.78 -2.06
C ASN A 56 7.63 6.57 -1.56
N ALA A 57 7.84 6.56 -0.25
CA ALA A 57 9.16 6.39 0.37
C ALA A 57 9.78 5.02 0.07
N ILE A 58 8.96 3.98 -0.09
CA ILE A 58 9.44 2.62 -0.37
C ILE A 58 9.47 2.25 -1.86
N VAL A 59 9.02 3.11 -2.77
CA VAL A 59 9.07 2.85 -4.22
C VAL A 59 10.48 2.49 -4.66
N ASP A 60 11.50 3.15 -4.10
CA ASP A 60 12.91 2.90 -4.40
C ASP A 60 13.40 1.53 -3.90
N PHE A 61 12.63 0.88 -3.03
CA PHE A 61 12.88 -0.47 -2.54
C PHE A 61 12.11 -1.54 -3.34
N GLY A 62 11.47 -1.17 -4.45
CA GLY A 62 10.67 -2.10 -5.28
C GLY A 62 9.17 -1.95 -5.08
N GLY A 63 8.73 -1.05 -4.20
CA GLY A 63 7.33 -0.71 -3.98
C GLY A 63 6.56 -1.73 -3.16
N TRP A 64 5.34 -1.34 -2.79
CA TRP A 64 4.45 -2.18 -1.99
C TRP A 64 3.78 -3.26 -2.84
N GLU A 65 3.91 -4.51 -2.42
CA GLU A 65 3.29 -5.66 -3.07
C GLU A 65 1.84 -5.87 -2.61
N SER A 66 1.08 -6.62 -3.40
CA SER A 66 -0.33 -6.91 -3.11
C SER A 66 -0.54 -7.75 -1.84
N ASP A 67 0.49 -8.49 -1.40
CA ASP A 67 0.46 -9.30 -0.20
C ASP A 67 0.74 -8.49 1.09
N GLY A 68 1.05 -7.19 0.95
CA GLY A 68 1.38 -6.34 2.07
C GLY A 68 2.85 -6.33 2.45
N THR A 69 3.74 -6.84 1.60
CA THR A 69 5.20 -6.78 1.79
C THR A 69 5.85 -5.84 0.77
N PHE A 70 7.16 -5.67 0.85
CA PHE A 70 7.97 -4.97 -0.15
C PHE A 70 9.38 -5.57 -0.18
N ALA A 71 10.07 -5.45 -1.30
CA ALA A 71 11.45 -5.93 -1.39
C ALA A 71 12.40 -5.01 -0.60
N ILE A 72 13.45 -5.57 0.00
CA ILE A 72 14.51 -4.77 0.63
C ILE A 72 15.77 -4.94 -0.21
N THR A 73 15.99 -4.01 -1.12
CA THR A 73 17.10 -4.09 -2.09
C THR A 73 18.42 -3.53 -1.55
N THR A 74 18.36 -2.73 -0.49
CA THR A 74 19.49 -1.97 0.03
C THR A 74 19.41 -1.90 1.55
N ARG A 75 20.56 -1.74 2.19
CA ARG A 75 20.68 -1.58 3.65
C ARG A 75 21.21 -0.20 4.00
N GLY A 76 20.94 0.24 5.22
CA GLY A 76 21.46 1.50 5.74
C GLY A 76 20.45 2.26 6.59
N PRO A 77 20.83 3.47 7.01
CA PRO A 77 20.07 4.21 8.02
C PRO A 77 18.66 4.57 7.56
N ALA A 78 18.41 4.73 6.25
CA ALA A 78 17.08 5.09 5.75
C ALA A 78 16.05 3.99 5.99
N ILE A 79 16.35 2.74 5.64
CA ILE A 79 15.42 1.63 5.86
C ILE A 79 15.32 1.27 7.35
N GLU A 80 16.40 1.45 8.11
CA GLU A 80 16.39 1.29 9.57
C GLU A 80 15.45 2.32 10.24
N ASN A 81 15.40 3.55 9.74
CA ASN A 81 14.55 4.62 10.26
C ASN A 81 13.04 4.34 10.07
N LEU A 82 12.65 3.39 9.23
CA LEU A 82 11.26 2.99 9.07
C LEU A 82 10.65 2.54 10.42
N ALA A 83 11.44 1.88 11.26
CA ALA A 83 10.97 1.46 12.57
C ALA A 83 10.66 2.64 13.50
N ASP A 84 11.45 3.72 13.41
CA ASP A 84 11.26 4.93 14.21
C ASP A 84 10.02 5.71 13.73
N VAL A 85 9.86 5.85 12.40
CA VAL A 85 8.64 6.42 11.81
C VAL A 85 7.39 5.66 12.27
N LEU A 86 7.39 4.33 12.17
CA LEU A 86 6.24 3.53 12.59
C LEU A 86 5.99 3.60 14.10
N GLU A 87 7.02 3.72 14.93
CA GLU A 87 6.87 3.88 16.38
C GLU A 87 6.17 5.19 16.75
N ASP A 88 6.56 6.29 16.11
CA ASP A 88 5.96 7.62 16.33
C ASP A 88 4.47 7.60 15.98
N TYR A 89 4.13 7.06 14.81
CA TYR A 89 2.73 6.98 14.36
C TYR A 89 1.90 5.93 15.11
N LEU A 90 2.49 4.84 15.61
CA LEU A 90 1.79 3.92 16.51
C LEU A 90 1.48 4.55 17.86
N SER A 91 2.39 5.37 18.38
CA SER A 91 2.18 6.10 19.62
C SER A 91 1.06 7.13 19.48
N LYS A 92 0.98 7.80 18.33
CA LYS A 92 -0.10 8.74 18.00
C LYS A 92 -1.42 8.04 17.66
N TYR A 93 -1.38 6.91 16.96
CA TYR A 93 -2.55 6.18 16.46
C TYR A 93 -2.50 4.67 16.80
N PRO A 94 -2.67 4.27 18.07
CA PRO A 94 -2.49 2.88 18.52
C PRO A 94 -3.53 1.90 17.96
N ARG A 95 -4.65 2.42 17.45
CA ARG A 95 -5.73 1.65 16.82
C ARG A 95 -5.71 1.71 15.30
N SER A 96 -4.75 2.42 14.70
CA SER A 96 -4.66 2.54 13.24
C SER A 96 -4.46 1.18 12.60
N VAL A 97 -5.37 0.82 11.70
CA VAL A 97 -5.23 -0.38 10.87
C VAL A 97 -4.11 -0.20 9.85
N ILE A 98 -3.94 1.02 9.34
CA ILE A 98 -2.90 1.37 8.36
C ILE A 98 -1.52 1.19 8.98
N VAL A 99 -1.25 1.82 10.14
CA VAL A 99 0.07 1.72 10.76
C VAL A 99 0.41 0.28 11.15
N LYS A 100 -0.59 -0.49 11.65
CA LYS A 100 -0.42 -1.91 11.96
C LYS A 100 -0.16 -2.77 10.72
N LYS A 101 -0.81 -2.47 9.59
CA LYS A 101 -0.56 -3.12 8.30
C LYS A 101 0.89 -2.88 7.88
N TRP A 102 1.36 -1.64 7.93
CA TRP A 102 2.74 -1.28 7.62
C TRP A 102 3.76 -1.98 8.51
N LEU A 103 3.50 -2.03 9.83
CA LEU A 103 4.36 -2.74 10.77
C LEU A 103 4.50 -4.23 10.43
N LYS A 104 3.37 -4.92 10.23
CA LYS A 104 3.37 -6.35 9.89
C LYS A 104 4.06 -6.61 8.55
N GLY A 105 3.77 -5.79 7.55
CA GLY A 105 4.38 -5.87 6.24
C GLY A 105 5.90 -5.67 6.28
N SER A 106 6.37 -4.70 7.06
CA SER A 106 7.80 -4.42 7.23
C SER A 106 8.53 -5.56 7.93
N ILE A 107 7.93 -6.16 8.96
CA ILE A 107 8.50 -7.34 9.65
C ILE A 107 8.58 -8.52 8.68
N ALA A 108 7.50 -8.79 7.93
CA ALA A 108 7.46 -9.86 6.96
C ALA A 108 8.55 -9.67 5.88
N SER A 109 8.66 -8.46 5.33
CA SER A 109 9.65 -8.08 4.32
C SER A 109 11.09 -8.28 4.83
N ALA A 110 11.40 -7.79 6.04
CA ALA A 110 12.72 -7.97 6.65
C ALA A 110 13.03 -9.44 6.93
N SER A 111 12.06 -10.19 7.44
CA SER A 111 12.24 -11.62 7.70
C SER A 111 12.48 -12.43 6.42
N ALA A 112 11.72 -12.15 5.36
CA ALA A 112 11.87 -12.77 4.06
C ALA A 112 13.25 -12.48 3.47
N MET A 113 13.74 -11.24 3.61
CA MET A 113 15.07 -10.85 3.16
C MET A 113 16.19 -11.61 3.92
N ILE A 114 16.14 -11.65 5.25
CA ILE A 114 17.13 -12.40 6.07
C ILE A 114 17.16 -13.88 5.67
N LEU A 115 15.98 -14.49 5.52
CA LEU A 115 15.85 -15.90 5.13
C LEU A 115 16.33 -16.17 3.69
N ALA A 116 16.10 -15.24 2.75
CA ALA A 116 16.58 -15.36 1.37
C ALA A 116 18.11 -15.44 1.30
N TYR A 117 18.80 -14.74 2.21
CA TYR A 117 20.26 -14.80 2.38
C TYR A 117 20.73 -15.93 3.31
N ARG A 118 19.85 -16.88 3.66
CA ARG A 118 20.12 -18.04 4.52
C ARG A 118 20.68 -17.68 5.89
N GLN A 119 20.34 -16.50 6.40
CA GLN A 119 20.70 -16.09 7.75
C GLN A 119 19.62 -16.53 8.75
N PRO A 120 19.98 -16.92 9.99
CA PRO A 120 19.00 -17.22 11.02
C PRO A 120 18.26 -15.95 11.45
N LEU A 121 16.94 -16.05 11.65
CA LEU A 121 16.16 -14.93 12.17
C LEU A 121 16.59 -14.61 13.61
N PRO A 122 16.90 -13.34 13.91
CA PRO A 122 17.15 -12.90 15.27
C PRO A 122 15.94 -13.19 16.17
N VAL A 123 16.14 -13.92 17.28
CA VAL A 123 15.07 -14.14 18.24
C VAL A 123 15.09 -12.99 19.24
N LEU A 124 13.94 -12.38 19.52
CA LEU A 124 13.83 -11.42 20.62
C LEU A 124 14.29 -12.13 21.90
N PRO A 125 15.19 -11.53 22.71
CA PRO A 125 15.51 -12.07 24.02
C PRO A 125 14.19 -12.16 24.79
N VAL A 126 13.67 -13.38 24.92
CA VAL A 126 12.58 -13.65 25.84
C VAL A 126 13.15 -13.22 27.18
N LEU A 127 12.57 -12.16 27.77
CA LEU A 127 12.88 -11.78 29.14
C LEU A 127 12.74 -13.07 29.94
N ALA A 128 13.87 -13.64 30.35
CA ALA A 128 13.91 -14.92 31.01
C ALA A 128 12.89 -14.82 32.14
N ALA A 129 11.88 -15.69 32.11
CA ALA A 129 10.94 -15.79 33.20
C ALA A 129 11.77 -15.83 34.48
N PRO A 130 11.44 -15.03 35.50
CA PRO A 130 12.19 -15.03 36.75
C PRO A 130 12.37 -16.48 37.16
N ALA A 131 13.63 -16.87 37.41
CA ALA A 131 13.98 -18.24 37.72
C ALA A 131 12.95 -18.79 38.70
N PRO A 132 12.37 -19.99 38.44
CA PRO A 132 11.38 -20.56 39.33
C PRO A 132 11.95 -20.47 40.76
N PRO A 133 11.18 -19.92 41.72
CA PRO A 133 11.67 -19.77 43.07
C PRO A 133 12.21 -21.12 43.50
N ALA A 134 13.46 -21.13 44.01
CA ALA A 134 14.13 -22.34 44.43
C ALA A 134 13.15 -23.22 45.22
N PRO A 135 13.13 -24.55 44.98
CA PRO A 135 12.21 -25.44 45.66
C PRO A 135 12.31 -25.18 47.16
N ARG A 136 11.26 -24.61 47.74
CA ARG A 136 11.19 -24.37 49.17
C ARG A 136 11.32 -25.73 49.83
N SER A 137 12.37 -25.90 50.64
CA SER A 137 12.53 -27.08 51.48
C SER A 137 11.22 -27.35 52.22
N PRO A 138 10.75 -28.62 52.29
CA PRO A 138 9.51 -28.97 52.96
C PRO A 138 9.58 -28.52 54.41
N GLN A 139 8.75 -27.54 54.77
CA GLN A 139 8.48 -27.19 56.15
C GLN A 139 7.74 -28.37 56.81
N PRO A 140 8.13 -28.80 58.02
CA PRO A 140 7.42 -29.85 58.74
C PRO A 140 5.99 -29.41 59.06
N LEU A 141 5.02 -30.26 58.74
CA LEU A 141 3.61 -30.07 59.12
C LEU A 141 3.48 -30.11 60.66
N PRO A 142 2.73 -29.19 61.29
CA PRO A 142 2.23 -29.40 62.64
C PRO A 142 1.05 -30.38 62.62
N VAL A 143 1.15 -31.35 63.51
CA VAL A 143 0.21 -32.44 63.78
C VAL A 143 -1.02 -31.92 64.55
N ALA A 144 -2.16 -32.59 64.33
CA ALA A 144 -3.40 -32.62 65.12
C ALA A 144 -4.41 -31.47 64.84
N ASN A 145 -5.73 -31.70 64.77
CA ASN A 145 -6.57 -32.73 65.37
C ASN A 145 -7.86 -32.96 64.54
N ALA A 146 -8.38 -34.18 64.65
CA ALA A 146 -9.65 -34.62 64.09
C ALA A 146 -10.86 -34.13 64.91
N VAL A 147 -11.95 -33.70 64.27
CA VAL A 147 -13.33 -33.83 64.79
C VAL A 147 -14.32 -34.05 63.64
N ALA A 148 -14.94 -35.23 63.71
CA ALA A 148 -16.29 -35.67 63.33
C ALA A 148 -17.11 -35.00 62.19
N ALA A 149 -17.70 -35.90 61.38
CA ALA A 149 -18.86 -35.71 60.51
C ALA A 149 -20.15 -35.35 61.30
N PRO A 150 -21.21 -34.83 60.65
CA PRO A 150 -22.19 -35.74 60.02
C PRO A 150 -22.79 -35.25 58.68
N ASP A 151 -23.59 -36.16 58.11
CA ASP A 151 -24.19 -36.31 56.77
C ASP A 151 -25.41 -35.37 56.42
N PRO A 152 -26.06 -35.49 55.23
CA PRO A 152 -26.50 -34.40 54.34
C PRO A 152 -27.99 -33.98 54.49
N PRO A 153 -28.52 -33.02 53.69
CA PRO A 153 -29.32 -33.45 52.53
C PRO A 153 -29.39 -32.48 51.30
N ASN A 154 -29.56 -33.11 50.11
CA ASN A 154 -30.59 -32.88 49.08
C ASN A 154 -30.75 -31.54 48.30
N ALA A 155 -31.00 -31.74 46.99
CA ALA A 155 -31.90 -31.02 46.08
C ALA A 155 -31.41 -29.82 45.24
N LYS A 156 -31.36 -30.11 43.92
CA LYS A 156 -31.98 -29.35 42.81
C LYS A 156 -31.71 -27.83 42.73
N ASN A 157 -31.06 -27.36 41.66
CA ASN A 157 -31.76 -26.63 40.60
C ASN A 157 -30.93 -26.37 39.33
N THR A 158 -31.63 -26.51 38.21
CA THR A 158 -31.51 -25.91 36.87
C THR A 158 -30.43 -24.83 36.60
N LYS A 159 -29.77 -24.86 35.42
CA LYS A 159 -30.29 -24.19 34.20
C LYS A 159 -29.47 -24.49 32.94
N LYS A 160 -30.23 -24.91 31.94
CA LYS A 160 -29.98 -25.00 30.50
C LYS A 160 -29.74 -23.60 29.91
N ILE A 161 -28.66 -23.41 29.15
CA ILE A 161 -28.56 -22.43 28.05
C ILE A 161 -27.68 -23.18 27.02
N GLY A 162 -28.17 -23.62 25.86
CA GLY A 162 -29.01 -22.90 24.91
C GLY A 162 -28.10 -22.60 23.71
N GLY A 163 -28.03 -23.55 22.77
CA GLY A 163 -27.24 -23.41 21.55
C GLY A 163 -27.89 -22.44 20.56
N GLN A 164 -27.09 -21.94 19.63
CA GLN A 164 -27.56 -21.54 18.31
C GLN A 164 -26.45 -21.74 17.28
N GLN A 165 -26.63 -22.78 16.47
CA GLN A 165 -26.13 -22.85 15.11
C GLN A 165 -26.79 -21.74 14.28
N MET A 166 -26.01 -21.07 13.44
CA MET A 166 -26.49 -20.47 12.21
C MET A 166 -25.58 -20.95 11.07
N THR A 167 -26.05 -21.97 10.38
CA THR A 167 -25.70 -22.30 9.01
C THR A 167 -26.28 -21.25 8.08
N LEU A 168 -25.45 -20.64 7.24
CA LEU A 168 -25.90 -19.97 6.03
C LEU A 168 -25.29 -20.67 4.82
N THR A 169 -26.13 -21.52 4.23
CA THR A 169 -26.01 -22.05 2.88
C THR A 169 -26.26 -20.92 1.89
N GLY A 170 -25.29 -20.68 1.01
CA GLY A 170 -25.40 -19.79 -0.13
C GLY A 170 -24.85 -20.48 -1.37
N ALA A 171 -25.68 -21.29 -2.00
CA ALA A 171 -25.41 -21.90 -3.30
C ALA A 171 -25.46 -20.81 -4.38
N VAL A 172 -24.35 -20.60 -5.09
CA VAL A 172 -24.34 -19.87 -6.37
C VAL A 172 -23.89 -20.83 -7.46
N ALA A 173 -24.84 -21.15 -8.32
CA ALA A 173 -24.68 -21.97 -9.50
C ALA A 173 -23.62 -21.38 -10.45
N LYS A 174 -22.54 -22.11 -10.70
CA LYS A 174 -21.61 -21.83 -11.80
C LYS A 174 -22.18 -22.45 -13.08
N GLN A 175 -22.78 -21.60 -13.92
CA GLN A 175 -23.12 -21.92 -15.30
C GLN A 175 -21.84 -22.16 -16.12
N GLY A 176 -21.87 -23.24 -16.90
CA GLY A 176 -20.79 -23.69 -17.75
C GLY A 176 -20.48 -22.72 -18.89
N LYS A 177 -19.19 -22.51 -19.13
CA LYS A 177 -18.68 -21.74 -20.28
C LYS A 177 -18.34 -22.70 -21.41
N LYS A 178 -19.15 -22.64 -22.47
CA LYS A 178 -18.94 -23.34 -23.75
C LYS A 178 -17.57 -22.99 -24.34
N LYS A 179 -16.82 -24.02 -24.76
CA LYS A 179 -15.69 -23.92 -25.68
C LYS A 179 -16.24 -23.77 -27.11
N GLY A 180 -15.64 -22.85 -27.87
CA GLY A 180 -15.87 -22.62 -29.30
C GLY A 180 -14.65 -21.89 -29.91
N PRO A 181 -14.44 -21.97 -31.23
CA PRO A 181 -13.18 -22.46 -31.81
C PRO A 181 -12.15 -21.39 -32.18
N GLU A 182 -10.92 -21.87 -32.35
CA GLU A 182 -9.76 -21.21 -32.98
C GLU A 182 -10.12 -20.43 -34.25
N GLY A 183 -9.74 -19.15 -34.26
CA GLY A 183 -9.83 -18.25 -35.41
C GLY A 183 -8.47 -17.61 -35.69
N LYS A 184 -8.06 -17.69 -36.95
CA LYS A 184 -6.76 -17.36 -37.55
C LYS A 184 -6.30 -15.91 -37.30
N LYS A 185 -4.98 -15.72 -37.18
CA LYS A 185 -4.28 -14.43 -37.19
C LYS A 185 -4.43 -13.73 -38.55
N PRO A 186 -4.89 -12.46 -38.61
CA PRO A 186 -4.68 -11.62 -39.78
C PRO A 186 -3.41 -10.76 -39.65
N ASP A 187 -2.72 -10.67 -40.78
CA ASP A 187 -1.52 -9.88 -41.04
C ASP A 187 -1.75 -8.38 -40.77
N THR A 188 -0.85 -7.75 -40.00
CA THR A 188 -0.94 -6.34 -39.59
C THR A 188 0.13 -5.51 -40.30
N LYS A 189 -0.15 -5.12 -41.54
CA LYS A 189 0.52 -4.02 -42.23
C LYS A 189 -0.52 -3.21 -43.01
N ASN A 190 -1.27 -2.37 -42.30
CA ASN A 190 -1.91 -1.18 -42.86
C ASN A 190 -2.40 -0.30 -41.70
N LEU A 191 -1.83 0.90 -41.58
CA LEU A 191 -2.36 1.99 -40.74
C LEU A 191 -3.57 2.57 -41.47
N VAL A 192 -4.74 2.01 -41.19
CA VAL A 192 -6.03 2.55 -41.61
C VAL A 192 -6.48 3.61 -40.59
N ASP A 193 -7.12 4.66 -41.10
CA ASP A 193 -7.71 5.79 -40.39
C ASP A 193 -8.18 5.50 -38.96
N SER A 194 -7.73 6.35 -38.03
CA SER A 194 -7.80 6.16 -36.58
C SER A 194 -9.08 6.73 -35.95
N SER A 195 -10.23 6.57 -36.61
CA SER A 195 -11.52 6.98 -36.06
C SER A 195 -12.21 5.78 -35.39
N ASP A 196 -12.23 5.76 -34.06
CA ASP A 196 -12.98 4.76 -33.28
C ASP A 196 -14.48 5.16 -33.27
N PRO A 197 -15.37 4.42 -33.95
CA PRO A 197 -16.79 4.75 -34.03
C PRO A 197 -17.53 4.63 -32.69
N ALA A 198 -16.93 3.99 -31.68
CA ALA A 198 -17.49 3.92 -30.33
C ALA A 198 -17.25 5.20 -29.51
N LEU A 199 -16.37 6.08 -29.99
CA LEU A 199 -16.03 7.34 -29.34
C LEU A 199 -16.50 8.48 -30.25
N GLY A 200 -17.73 8.95 -30.03
CA GLY A 200 -18.25 10.13 -30.71
C GLY A 200 -17.28 11.30 -30.56
N GLU A 201 -16.80 11.82 -31.70
CA GLU A 201 -15.95 13.01 -31.76
C GLU A 201 -16.76 14.20 -31.23
N ALA A 202 -16.53 14.57 -29.97
CA ALA A 202 -17.04 15.82 -29.44
C ALA A 202 -16.22 16.94 -30.07
N SER A 203 -16.90 17.98 -30.58
CA SER A 203 -16.27 19.22 -31.01
C SER A 203 -15.32 19.72 -29.93
N GLU A 204 -14.20 20.31 -30.34
CA GLU A 204 -13.24 20.95 -29.44
C GLU A 204 -13.91 22.14 -28.75
N ASP A 205 -14.73 21.86 -27.72
CA ASP A 205 -15.37 22.89 -26.90
C ASP A 205 -14.24 23.71 -26.26
N GLU A 206 -14.25 25.03 -26.50
CA GLU A 206 -13.33 25.96 -25.88
C GLU A 206 -13.34 25.78 -24.35
N ASP A 207 -12.21 25.98 -23.68
CA ASP A 207 -12.07 25.76 -22.23
C ASP A 207 -12.99 26.72 -21.46
N GLU A 208 -14.23 26.29 -21.18
CA GLU A 208 -15.30 27.06 -20.49
C GLU A 208 -14.98 27.40 -19.02
N ARG A 209 -13.72 27.29 -18.58
CA ARG A 209 -13.32 27.67 -17.23
C ARG A 209 -13.31 29.20 -17.10
N THR A 210 -14.43 29.77 -16.67
CA THR A 210 -14.57 31.19 -16.34
C THR A 210 -13.70 31.52 -15.11
N GLY A 211 -12.48 32.03 -15.33
CA GLY A 211 -11.62 32.61 -14.27
C GLY A 211 -10.42 31.77 -13.77
N GLY A 212 -9.94 30.78 -14.53
CA GLY A 212 -8.79 29.95 -14.15
C GLY A 212 -7.55 30.15 -15.04
N ARG A 213 -6.37 29.68 -14.58
CA ARG A 213 -5.19 29.54 -15.45
C ARG A 213 -5.60 28.69 -16.67
N LYS A 214 -5.29 29.17 -17.88
CA LYS A 214 -5.53 28.46 -19.13
C LYS A 214 -5.06 27.01 -19.02
N MET A 215 -5.86 26.07 -19.51
CA MET A 215 -5.46 24.67 -19.55
C MET A 215 -4.08 24.52 -20.19
N TYR A 216 -3.22 23.74 -19.53
CA TYR A 216 -1.84 23.57 -19.97
C TYR A 216 -1.84 22.96 -21.38
N SER A 217 -1.20 23.61 -22.35
CA SER A 217 -1.26 23.22 -23.77
C SER A 217 -0.80 21.79 -24.06
N LEU A 218 0.07 21.24 -23.21
CA LEU A 218 0.50 19.84 -23.31
C LEU A 218 -0.58 18.86 -22.81
N LEU A 219 -1.51 19.29 -21.97
CA LEU A 219 -2.60 18.45 -21.45
C LEU A 219 -3.61 18.11 -22.55
N SER A 220 -3.95 19.08 -23.40
CA SER A 220 -4.82 18.84 -24.56
C SER A 220 -4.15 17.96 -25.62
N GLN A 221 -2.81 17.96 -25.68
CA GLN A 221 -2.08 17.05 -26.59
C GLN A 221 -2.11 15.61 -26.13
N VAL A 222 -2.16 15.33 -24.82
CA VAL A 222 -2.08 13.94 -24.28
C VAL A 222 -3.43 13.34 -23.89
N SER A 223 -4.48 14.15 -23.92
CA SER A 223 -5.79 13.73 -23.46
C SER A 223 -6.89 14.48 -24.20
N LYS A 224 -7.99 13.77 -24.50
CA LYS A 224 -9.14 14.33 -25.19
C LYS A 224 -10.36 14.38 -24.25
N PRO A 225 -11.11 15.49 -24.23
CA PRO A 225 -12.39 15.54 -23.55
C PRO A 225 -13.40 14.65 -24.28
N TRP A 226 -14.29 14.02 -23.53
CA TRP A 226 -15.36 13.18 -24.05
C TRP A 226 -16.57 13.23 -23.11
N ARG A 227 -17.78 12.99 -23.63
CA ARG A 227 -19.00 12.85 -22.80
C ARG A 227 -19.42 11.40 -22.78
N ASP A 228 -19.62 10.85 -21.59
CA ASP A 228 -20.15 9.50 -21.49
C ASP A 228 -21.66 9.46 -21.82
N ALA A 229 -22.23 8.25 -21.85
CA ALA A 229 -23.66 8.04 -22.12
C ALA A 229 -24.59 8.78 -21.13
N SER A 230 -24.09 9.20 -19.97
CA SER A 230 -24.84 9.99 -18.98
C SER A 230 -24.71 11.51 -19.21
N GLY A 231 -24.02 11.93 -20.27
CA GLY A 231 -23.75 13.34 -20.58
C GLY A 231 -22.65 13.97 -19.72
N LYS A 232 -22.01 13.21 -18.82
CA LYS A 232 -20.96 13.72 -17.93
C LYS A 232 -19.65 13.90 -18.70
N LYS A 233 -19.04 15.09 -18.55
CA LYS A 233 -17.74 15.41 -19.16
C LYS A 233 -16.63 14.62 -18.46
N LYS A 234 -15.87 13.89 -19.24
CA LYS A 234 -14.71 13.09 -18.86
C LYS A 234 -13.53 13.45 -19.76
N VAL A 235 -12.36 12.96 -19.37
CA VAL A 235 -11.13 13.00 -20.16
C VAL A 235 -10.69 11.57 -20.36
N HIS A 236 -10.29 11.21 -21.57
CA HIS A 236 -9.65 9.93 -21.84
C HIS A 236 -8.22 10.13 -22.35
N CYS A 237 -7.39 9.10 -22.17
CA CYS A 237 -6.02 9.07 -22.67
C CYS A 237 -6.01 9.15 -24.21
N LEU A 238 -5.07 9.90 -24.81
CA LEU A 238 -4.93 9.97 -26.27
C LEU A 238 -4.74 8.59 -26.92
N GLY A 239 -4.09 7.66 -26.21
CA GLY A 239 -3.95 6.28 -26.64
C GLY A 239 -5.22 5.44 -26.56
N SER A 240 -6.42 6.05 -26.55
CA SER A 240 -7.71 5.42 -26.22
C SER A 240 -8.03 4.16 -27.01
N ALA A 241 -7.57 4.08 -28.27
CA ALA A 241 -7.69 2.89 -29.12
C ALA A 241 -7.16 1.61 -28.44
N GLY A 242 -6.19 1.74 -27.53
CA GLY A 242 -5.71 0.64 -26.69
C GLY A 242 -5.69 0.91 -25.19
N CYS A 243 -5.86 2.17 -24.77
CA CYS A 243 -5.80 2.60 -23.38
C CYS A 243 -7.18 3.04 -22.88
N LYS A 244 -7.83 2.21 -22.06
CA LYS A 244 -9.17 2.51 -21.51
C LYS A 244 -9.15 3.48 -20.31
N THR A 245 -8.02 4.12 -20.04
CA THR A 245 -7.89 5.00 -18.88
C THR A 245 -8.67 6.29 -19.11
N THR A 246 -9.57 6.59 -18.17
CA THR A 246 -10.45 7.77 -18.17
C THR A 246 -10.40 8.47 -16.82
N TRP A 247 -10.70 9.76 -16.81
CA TRP A 247 -10.77 10.60 -15.63
C TRP A 247 -12.00 11.51 -15.67
N ASN A 248 -12.48 11.92 -14.50
CA ASN A 248 -13.55 12.92 -14.40
C ASN A 248 -13.01 14.33 -14.70
N TRP A 249 -13.82 15.15 -15.37
CA TRP A 249 -13.52 16.57 -15.58
C TRP A 249 -13.99 17.41 -14.37
N PRO A 250 -13.22 18.42 -13.91
CA PRO A 250 -11.84 18.73 -14.29
C PRO A 250 -10.84 17.77 -13.62
N CYS A 251 -9.87 17.28 -14.38
CA CYS A 251 -8.85 16.37 -13.85
C CYS A 251 -7.58 17.11 -13.43
N ALA A 252 -6.92 16.63 -12.37
CA ALA A 252 -5.60 17.11 -11.97
C ALA A 252 -4.53 16.73 -13.00
N LYS A 253 -3.83 17.74 -13.54
CA LYS A 253 -2.72 17.59 -14.51
C LYS A 253 -1.72 16.48 -14.13
N ALA A 254 -1.33 16.41 -12.85
CA ALA A 254 -0.35 15.45 -12.36
C ALA A 254 -0.78 13.99 -12.59
N ARG A 255 -2.08 13.67 -12.45
CA ARG A 255 -2.59 12.30 -12.66
C ARG A 255 -2.51 11.89 -14.13
N ILE A 256 -2.90 12.79 -15.03
CA ILE A 256 -2.82 12.55 -16.49
C ILE A 256 -1.36 12.37 -16.88
N PHE A 257 -0.47 13.24 -16.41
CA PHE A 257 0.96 13.16 -16.74
C PHE A 257 1.62 11.89 -16.20
N LYS A 258 1.34 11.50 -14.95
CA LYS A 258 1.85 10.24 -14.36
C LYS A 258 1.45 9.02 -15.19
N HIS A 259 0.22 9.00 -15.69
CA HIS A 259 -0.24 7.93 -16.57
C HIS A 259 0.45 7.96 -17.94
N VAL A 260 0.54 9.13 -18.57
CA VAL A 260 1.14 9.26 -19.91
C VAL A 260 2.60 8.81 -19.93
N MET A 261 3.36 9.06 -18.85
CA MET A 261 4.74 8.59 -18.70
C MET A 261 4.89 7.07 -18.76
N THR A 262 3.86 6.32 -18.38
CA THR A 262 3.89 4.85 -18.33
C THR A 262 2.97 4.20 -19.38
N CYS A 263 2.28 5.00 -20.20
CA CYS A 263 1.32 4.49 -21.16
C CYS A 263 2.01 4.03 -22.45
N ALA A 264 2.11 2.71 -22.63
CA ALA A 264 2.71 2.10 -23.81
C ALA A 264 2.04 2.51 -25.13
N TYR A 265 0.74 2.80 -25.12
CA TYR A 265 0.01 3.23 -26.31
C TYR A 265 0.38 4.64 -26.72
N VAL A 266 0.49 5.57 -25.77
CA VAL A 266 0.95 6.93 -26.07
C VAL A 266 2.40 6.90 -26.54
N ALA A 267 3.26 6.10 -25.90
CA ALA A 267 4.66 5.95 -26.31
C ALA A 267 4.82 5.41 -27.74
N ARG A 268 3.91 4.54 -28.20
CA ARG A 268 3.89 4.04 -29.59
C ARG A 268 3.36 5.06 -30.59
N LEU A 269 2.42 5.91 -30.19
CA LEU A 269 1.83 6.94 -31.04
C LEU A 269 2.78 8.12 -31.23
N ASP A 270 3.32 8.65 -30.13
CA ASP A 270 4.20 9.80 -30.12
C ASP A 270 5.16 9.73 -28.91
N GLY A 271 6.36 9.20 -29.13
CA GLY A 271 7.40 9.10 -28.11
C GLY A 271 7.93 10.46 -27.63
N ASP A 272 7.94 11.46 -28.52
CA ASP A 272 8.41 12.81 -28.19
C ASP A 272 7.42 13.53 -27.27
N LEU A 273 6.12 13.28 -27.43
CA LEU A 273 5.09 13.77 -26.53
C LEU A 273 5.30 13.25 -25.10
N VAL A 274 5.66 11.97 -24.94
CA VAL A 274 6.00 11.40 -23.62
C VAL A 274 7.21 12.12 -23.01
N GLN A 275 8.27 12.37 -23.79
CA GLN A 275 9.45 13.09 -23.32
C GLN A 275 9.15 14.54 -22.92
N ARG A 276 8.27 15.23 -23.67
CA ARG A 276 7.79 16.58 -23.31
C ARG A 276 7.01 16.59 -22.00
N VAL A 277 6.23 15.53 -21.74
CA VAL A 277 5.51 15.36 -20.46
C VAL A 277 6.48 15.14 -19.31
N ILE A 278 7.47 14.25 -19.48
CA ILE A 278 8.53 14.00 -18.48
C ILE A 278 9.25 15.31 -18.16
N THR A 279 9.71 16.04 -19.19
CA THR A 279 10.42 17.32 -19.03
C THR A 279 9.55 18.36 -18.33
N SER A 280 8.29 18.50 -18.74
CA SER A 280 7.35 19.45 -18.13
C SER A 280 7.03 19.12 -16.68
N SER A 281 7.10 17.85 -16.30
CA SER A 281 6.79 17.39 -14.93
C SER A 281 7.97 17.63 -13.99
N ARG A 282 9.20 17.56 -14.51
CA ARG A 282 10.42 17.91 -13.77
C ARG A 282 10.59 19.42 -13.56
N ARG A 283 10.15 20.25 -14.52
CA ARG A 283 10.24 21.72 -14.45
C ARG A 283 9.26 22.38 -13.47
N ALA A 284 8.32 21.62 -12.91
CA ALA A 284 7.31 22.17 -12.01
C ALA A 284 7.82 22.47 -10.58
N THR A 285 9.12 22.29 -10.31
CA THR A 285 9.69 22.48 -8.97
C THR A 285 10.86 23.48 -8.92
N PRO A 286 10.72 24.76 -9.30
CA PRO A 286 11.49 25.79 -8.62
C PRO A 286 10.74 26.09 -7.32
N ARG A 287 11.15 25.42 -6.22
CA ARG A 287 10.92 25.97 -4.88
C ARG A 287 11.53 27.36 -4.92
N SER A 288 10.70 28.42 -4.94
CA SER A 288 11.20 29.75 -4.64
C SER A 288 11.74 29.66 -3.22
N LEU A 289 13.06 29.58 -3.08
CA LEU A 289 13.73 29.99 -1.86
C LEU A 289 13.36 31.46 -1.69
N ARG A 290 12.28 31.73 -0.95
CA ARG A 290 12.06 33.05 -0.39
C ARG A 290 13.13 33.19 0.69
N VAL A 291 14.17 33.93 0.35
CA VAL A 291 15.04 34.60 1.30
C VAL A 291 14.22 35.67 2.02
#